data_AF-A0A6L7GBC6-F1
#
_entry.id   AF-A0A6L7GBC6-F1
#
_cell.length_a   1.000
_cell.length_b   1.000
_cell.length_c   1.000
_cell.angle_alpha   90.00
_cell.angle_beta   90.00
_cell.angle_gamma   90.00
#
_symmetry.space_group_name_H-M   'P 1'
#
loop_
_entity.id
_entity.type
_entity.pdbx_description
1 polymer ?
#
loop_
_entity_poly.entity_id
_entity_poly.type
_entity_poly.pdbx_seq_one_letter_code
_entity_poly.pdbx_strand_id
1 'polypeptide(L)'
;MSGPLLRAEEAQAAQDSGAVEREISARLLEVEDDKPAPKKLVSAALSDDLTAIQLHAFQKRLADTPEMALRLLAFSLSREQGTRNLFGLRIEAPKNLPSETDGLSVDERLMNAPEPSVFEVDLEASYAEFCQKSDDEIMAALVASAVRTIAADFGSAGYAKGLFNAVGTALSVNPRDIWRPTKANFWGRMPKGYLEDTFRTLTGLDEDSEQVKAFAKGKKGDVAASMEKLFSDADFQILLGLTPEQIDVIDNWMPAPEDH
;
A
#
# COMPACT_ATOMS: atom_id res chain seq x y z
N MET A 1 -18.63 -2.88 25.67
CA MET A 1 -17.23 -2.55 25.98
C MET A 1 -16.70 -1.76 24.80
N SER A 2 -16.28 -0.51 25.04
CA SER A 2 -15.80 0.42 24.00
C SER A 2 -14.54 -0.13 23.33
N GLY A 3 -14.54 -0.22 22.00
CA GLY A 3 -13.32 -0.41 21.23
C GLY A 3 -12.38 0.80 21.36
N PRO A 4 -11.07 0.63 21.09
CA PRO A 4 -10.11 1.71 21.24
C PRO A 4 -10.50 2.85 20.29
N LEU A 5 -10.83 3.99 20.88
CA LEU A 5 -11.03 5.25 20.18
C LEU A 5 -9.67 5.63 19.59
N LEU A 6 -9.55 5.64 18.26
CA LEU A 6 -8.47 6.33 17.56
C LEU A 6 -8.29 7.71 18.21
N ARG A 7 -7.07 8.09 18.57
CA ARG A 7 -6.85 9.38 19.22
C ARG A 7 -7.30 10.47 18.25
N ALA A 8 -7.93 11.53 18.75
CA ALA A 8 -8.46 12.61 17.90
C ALA A 8 -7.40 13.19 16.95
N GLU A 9 -6.12 13.13 17.36
CA GLU A 9 -4.94 13.53 16.59
C GLU A 9 -4.68 12.61 15.37
N GLU A 10 -4.81 11.30 15.53
CA GLU A 10 -4.66 10.30 14.44
C GLU A 10 -5.84 10.38 13.45
N ALA A 11 -7.03 10.74 13.95
CA ALA A 11 -8.21 10.98 13.12
C ALA A 11 -8.11 12.28 12.31
N GLN A 12 -7.48 13.31 12.87
CA GLN A 12 -7.24 14.59 12.19
C GLN A 12 -6.17 14.47 11.11
N ALA A 13 -5.03 13.83 11.41
CA ALA A 13 -3.96 13.61 10.43
C ALA A 13 -4.42 12.75 9.22
N ALA A 14 -5.30 11.76 9.45
CA ALA A 14 -5.93 10.98 8.39
C ALA A 14 -6.92 11.81 7.54
N GLN A 15 -7.62 12.78 8.15
CA GLN A 15 -8.50 13.71 7.43
C GLN A 15 -7.71 14.72 6.60
N ASP A 16 -6.61 15.24 7.15
CA ASP A 16 -5.78 16.25 6.48
C ASP A 16 -5.07 15.66 5.26
N SER A 17 -4.55 14.42 5.38
CA SER A 17 -4.00 13.67 4.24
C SER A 17 -5.03 13.42 3.13
N GLY A 18 -6.27 13.07 3.49
CA GLY A 18 -7.37 12.86 2.53
C GLY A 18 -7.91 14.16 1.91
N ALA A 19 -7.71 15.31 2.56
CA ALA A 19 -8.06 16.62 2.02
C ALA A 19 -7.05 17.09 0.97
N VAL A 20 -5.76 16.92 1.27
CA VAL A 20 -4.63 17.17 0.35
C VAL A 20 -4.80 16.40 -0.97
N GLU A 21 -5.18 15.14 -0.86
CA GLU A 21 -5.42 14.26 -2.00
C GLU A 21 -6.56 14.73 -2.91
N ARG A 22 -7.71 15.08 -2.33
CA ARG A 22 -8.88 15.56 -3.08
C ARG A 22 -8.62 16.88 -3.79
N GLU A 23 -7.80 17.75 -3.20
CA GLU A 23 -7.43 19.03 -3.80
C GLU A 23 -6.59 18.84 -5.07
N ILE A 24 -5.64 17.88 -5.06
CA ILE A 24 -4.79 17.56 -6.23
C ILE A 24 -5.65 16.99 -7.37
N SER A 25 -6.56 16.04 -7.08
CA SER A 25 -7.43 15.44 -8.09
C SER A 25 -8.43 16.43 -8.69
N ALA A 26 -8.97 17.36 -7.89
CA ALA A 26 -9.94 18.35 -8.36
C ALA A 26 -9.30 19.36 -9.34
N ARG A 27 -8.09 19.86 -9.04
CA ARG A 27 -7.39 20.84 -9.88
C ARG A 27 -6.98 20.28 -11.26
N LEU A 28 -6.74 18.98 -11.37
CA LEU A 28 -6.41 18.32 -12.65
C LEU A 28 -7.63 18.06 -13.54
N LEU A 29 -8.84 18.08 -12.97
CA LEU A 29 -10.11 17.90 -13.69
C LEU A 29 -10.71 19.21 -14.22
N GLU A 30 -10.11 20.36 -13.90
CA GLU A 30 -10.49 21.65 -14.49
C GLU A 30 -9.94 21.77 -15.93
N VAL A 31 -10.65 21.17 -16.88
CA VAL A 31 -10.46 21.42 -18.32
C VAL A 31 -11.81 21.76 -18.93
N GLU A 32 -11.82 22.89 -19.66
CA GLU A 32 -12.96 23.47 -20.37
C GLU A 32 -13.80 22.45 -21.17
N ASP A 33 -15.09 22.77 -21.22
CA ASP A 33 -16.17 22.06 -21.92
C ASP A 33 -15.78 21.58 -23.33
N ASP A 34 -16.22 20.35 -23.64
CA ASP A 34 -16.27 19.71 -24.97
C ASP A 34 -15.11 18.79 -25.44
N LYS A 35 -14.57 17.93 -24.56
CA LYS A 35 -13.70 16.81 -24.97
C LYS A 35 -14.09 15.45 -24.35
N PRO A 36 -13.81 14.32 -25.05
CA PRO A 36 -14.16 12.98 -24.59
C PRO A 36 -13.57 12.68 -23.22
N ALA A 37 -14.26 11.82 -22.46
CA ALA A 37 -14.04 11.53 -21.04
C ALA A 37 -12.56 11.60 -20.61
N PRO A 38 -12.26 12.25 -19.47
CA PRO A 38 -10.89 12.49 -19.03
C PRO A 38 -10.11 11.18 -18.98
N LYS A 39 -8.92 11.17 -19.58
CA LYS A 39 -8.01 10.02 -19.48
C LYS A 39 -7.69 9.80 -18.00
N LYS A 40 -7.87 8.57 -17.52
CA LYS A 40 -7.46 8.18 -16.16
C LYS A 40 -6.01 8.58 -15.95
N LEU A 41 -5.76 9.27 -14.85
CA LEU A 41 -4.44 9.78 -14.48
C LEU A 41 -3.45 8.64 -14.23
N VAL A 42 -3.94 7.57 -13.58
CA VAL A 42 -3.19 6.36 -13.26
C VAL A 42 -3.49 5.27 -14.29
N SER A 43 -2.43 4.68 -14.84
CA SER A 43 -2.55 3.51 -15.72
C SER A 43 -3.04 2.27 -14.96
N ALA A 44 -3.74 1.36 -15.64
CA ALA A 44 -4.17 0.09 -15.03
C ALA A 44 -3.00 -0.69 -14.38
N ALA A 45 -1.84 -0.74 -15.04
CA ALA A 45 -0.66 -1.40 -14.48
C ALA A 45 -0.16 -0.74 -13.18
N LEU A 46 -0.19 0.59 -13.10
CA LEU A 46 0.21 1.29 -11.87
C LEU A 46 -0.83 1.11 -10.76
N SER A 47 -2.10 1.09 -11.12
CA SER A 47 -3.21 0.76 -10.21
C SER A 47 -3.02 -0.65 -9.59
N ASP A 48 -2.71 -1.64 -10.42
CA ASP A 48 -2.45 -3.01 -9.97
C ASP A 48 -1.24 -3.07 -9.02
N ASP A 49 -0.17 -2.32 -9.32
CA ASP A 49 1.01 -2.25 -8.47
C ASP A 49 0.71 -1.63 -7.09
N LEU A 50 -0.05 -0.52 -7.07
CA LEU A 50 -0.48 0.12 -5.81
C LEU A 50 -1.38 -0.80 -4.98
N THR A 51 -2.28 -1.54 -5.63
CA THR A 51 -3.12 -2.54 -4.97
C THR A 51 -2.28 -3.67 -4.38
N ALA A 52 -1.28 -4.14 -5.11
CA ALA A 52 -0.35 -5.17 -4.62
C ALA A 52 0.44 -4.69 -3.39
N ILE A 53 0.91 -3.44 -3.39
CA ILE A 53 1.60 -2.83 -2.25
C ILE A 53 0.69 -2.78 -1.02
N GLN A 54 -0.55 -2.31 -1.17
CA GLN A 54 -1.52 -2.28 -0.07
C GLN A 54 -1.81 -3.68 0.48
N LEU A 55 -2.00 -4.66 -0.40
CA LEU A 55 -2.22 -6.05 -0.01
C LEU A 55 -1.02 -6.62 0.74
N HIS A 56 0.20 -6.36 0.26
CA HIS A 56 1.43 -6.83 0.91
C HIS A 56 1.57 -6.25 2.32
N ALA A 57 1.31 -4.96 2.50
CA ALA A 57 1.35 -4.32 3.82
C ALA A 57 0.33 -4.93 4.78
N PHE A 58 -0.89 -5.16 4.29
CA PHE A 58 -1.96 -5.79 5.06
C PHE A 58 -1.62 -7.22 5.47
N GLN A 59 -1.12 -8.02 4.52
CA GLN A 59 -0.68 -9.39 4.74
C GLN A 59 0.50 -9.46 5.72
N LYS A 60 1.50 -8.59 5.56
CA LYS A 60 2.63 -8.52 6.49
C LYS A 60 2.15 -8.28 7.92
N ARG A 61 1.25 -7.31 8.11
CA ARG A 61 0.77 -6.97 9.44
C ARG A 61 -0.08 -8.08 10.08
N LEU A 62 -0.84 -8.82 9.27
CA LEU A 62 -1.53 -10.01 9.75
C LEU A 62 -0.55 -11.14 10.12
N ALA A 63 0.54 -11.31 9.39
CA ALA A 63 1.59 -12.27 9.73
C ALA A 63 2.28 -11.92 11.06
N ASP A 64 2.39 -10.63 11.38
CA ASP A 64 2.87 -10.14 12.68
C ASP A 64 1.83 -10.25 13.80
N THR A 65 0.56 -10.51 13.47
CA THR A 65 -0.55 -10.61 14.43
C THR A 65 -1.31 -11.94 14.28
N PRO A 66 -0.70 -13.10 14.63
CA PRO A 66 -1.27 -14.44 14.47
C PRO A 66 -2.71 -14.60 14.95
N GLU A 67 -3.02 -14.05 16.12
CA GLU A 67 -4.34 -14.08 16.72
C GLU A 67 -5.42 -13.40 15.85
N MET A 68 -5.08 -12.29 15.19
CA MET A 68 -6.00 -11.58 14.30
C MET A 68 -6.16 -12.33 12.98
N ALA A 69 -5.08 -12.90 12.45
CA ALA A 69 -5.13 -13.76 11.27
C ALA A 69 -6.06 -14.97 11.49
N LEU A 70 -5.95 -15.64 12.64
CA LEU A 70 -6.83 -16.77 13.00
C LEU A 70 -8.28 -16.34 13.21
N ARG A 71 -8.53 -15.18 13.83
CA ARG A 71 -9.88 -14.63 13.97
C ARG A 71 -10.52 -14.31 12.62
N LEU A 72 -9.76 -13.70 11.72
CA LEU A 72 -10.24 -13.40 10.37
C LEU A 72 -10.51 -14.69 9.58
N LEU A 73 -9.64 -15.69 9.72
CA LEU A 73 -9.84 -17.02 9.13
C LEU A 73 -11.09 -17.70 9.69
N ALA A 74 -11.28 -17.71 11.00
CA ALA A 74 -12.46 -18.25 11.65
C ALA A 74 -13.73 -17.54 11.20
N PHE A 75 -13.71 -16.20 11.11
CA PHE A 75 -14.80 -15.40 10.58
C PHE A 75 -15.14 -15.78 9.12
N SER A 76 -14.11 -15.99 8.28
CA SER A 76 -14.32 -16.46 6.90
C SER A 76 -14.88 -17.87 6.83
N LEU A 77 -14.52 -18.76 7.75
CA LEU A 77 -15.00 -20.15 7.75
C LEU A 77 -16.41 -20.26 8.38
N SER A 78 -16.81 -19.33 9.26
CA SER A 78 -18.15 -19.32 9.88
C SER A 78 -19.27 -18.93 8.91
N ARG A 79 -18.93 -18.38 7.74
CA ARG A 79 -19.86 -17.87 6.71
C ARG A 79 -20.65 -16.63 7.13
N GLU A 80 -20.29 -15.99 8.25
CA GLU A 80 -20.89 -14.73 8.69
C GLU A 80 -20.69 -13.60 7.68
N GLN A 81 -19.67 -13.69 6.83
CA GLN A 81 -19.41 -12.78 5.71
C GLN A 81 -20.33 -13.01 4.48
N GLY A 82 -21.22 -14.00 4.54
CA GLY A 82 -22.14 -14.37 3.47
C GLY A 82 -21.50 -15.24 2.37
N THR A 83 -21.74 -14.90 1.11
CA THR A 83 -21.20 -15.63 -0.07
C THR A 83 -19.77 -15.24 -0.44
N ARG A 84 -19.13 -14.38 0.36
CA ARG A 84 -17.79 -13.83 0.07
C ARG A 84 -16.71 -14.78 0.53
N ASN A 85 -15.63 -14.81 -0.23
CA ASN A 85 -14.44 -15.58 0.10
C ASN A 85 -13.33 -14.63 0.54
N LEU A 86 -13.01 -14.62 1.84
CA LEU A 86 -11.92 -13.77 2.36
C LEU A 86 -10.56 -14.46 2.18
N PHE A 87 -10.53 -15.78 2.39
CA PHE A 87 -9.37 -16.63 2.16
C PHE A 87 -9.63 -17.56 0.99
N GLY A 88 -8.86 -17.40 -0.09
CA GLY A 88 -8.81 -18.40 -1.13
C GLY A 88 -7.79 -19.46 -0.78
N LEU A 89 -8.02 -20.26 0.28
CA LEU A 89 -7.09 -21.32 0.71
C LEU A 89 -6.65 -22.14 -0.51
N ARG A 90 -5.41 -21.91 -0.92
CA ARG A 90 -4.78 -22.41 -2.14
C ARG A 90 -3.34 -22.75 -1.79
N ILE A 91 -2.78 -23.71 -2.51
CA ILE A 91 -1.38 -24.08 -2.37
C ILE A 91 -0.47 -23.10 -3.15
N GLU A 92 -1.04 -22.37 -4.11
CA GLU A 92 -0.34 -21.40 -4.95
C GLU A 92 -0.15 -20.05 -4.23
N ALA A 93 1.00 -19.40 -4.46
CA ALA A 93 1.29 -18.07 -3.93
C ALA A 93 0.42 -16.98 -4.61
N PRO A 94 -0.07 -15.98 -3.85
CA PRO A 94 -0.80 -14.83 -4.42
C PRO A 94 0.13 -13.94 -5.26
N LYS A 95 -0.44 -13.19 -6.21
CA LYS A 95 0.26 -12.07 -6.83
C LYS A 95 0.14 -10.83 -5.93
N ASN A 96 1.04 -10.73 -4.95
CA ASN A 96 1.11 -9.63 -3.98
C ASN A 96 2.38 -8.76 -4.13
N LEU A 97 3.12 -8.94 -5.23
CA LEU A 97 4.24 -8.09 -5.60
C LEU A 97 3.87 -7.20 -6.78
N PRO A 98 4.22 -5.90 -6.74
CA PRO A 98 4.15 -5.03 -7.90
C PRO A 98 5.15 -5.49 -8.97
N SER A 99 4.91 -5.07 -10.20
CA SER A 99 5.80 -5.30 -11.33
C SER A 99 7.17 -4.62 -11.18
N GLU A 100 7.22 -3.48 -10.47
CA GLU A 100 8.46 -2.81 -10.07
C GLU A 100 8.61 -2.81 -8.56
N THR A 101 9.72 -3.38 -8.08
CA THR A 101 9.96 -3.64 -6.65
C THR A 101 10.98 -2.68 -6.02
N ASP A 102 11.51 -1.74 -6.80
CA ASP A 102 12.37 -0.67 -6.27
C ASP A 102 11.63 0.10 -5.15
N GLY A 103 12.32 0.36 -4.04
CA GLY A 103 11.72 0.98 -2.85
C GLY A 103 10.73 0.11 -2.06
N LEU A 104 10.57 -1.18 -2.37
CA LEU A 104 9.72 -2.13 -1.64
C LEU A 104 10.54 -3.06 -0.73
N SER A 105 10.20 -3.12 0.57
CA SER A 105 10.68 -4.12 1.53
C SER A 105 9.74 -5.31 1.54
N VAL A 106 10.19 -6.43 0.97
CA VAL A 106 9.41 -7.66 0.84
C VAL A 106 9.49 -8.52 2.11
N ASP A 107 8.35 -9.02 2.59
CA ASP A 107 8.32 -9.99 3.70
C ASP A 107 8.53 -11.42 3.17
N GLU A 108 9.64 -12.04 3.56
CA GLU A 108 10.00 -13.41 3.16
C GLU A 108 8.95 -14.45 3.55
N ARG A 109 8.19 -14.24 4.65
CA ARG A 109 7.10 -15.16 5.04
C ARG A 109 5.98 -15.18 4.01
N LEU A 110 5.83 -14.11 3.22
CA LEU A 110 4.81 -14.02 2.17
C LEU A 110 5.31 -14.57 0.83
N MET A 111 6.62 -14.63 0.62
CA MET A 111 7.24 -15.09 -0.64
C MET A 111 7.67 -16.54 -0.64
N ASN A 112 8.05 -17.07 0.53
CA ASN A 112 8.59 -18.43 0.67
C ASN A 112 7.45 -19.45 0.82
N ALA A 113 6.52 -19.48 -0.13
CA ALA A 113 5.68 -20.66 -0.30
C ALA A 113 6.59 -21.77 -0.88
N PRO A 114 6.70 -22.95 -0.23
CA PRO A 114 7.47 -24.04 -0.80
C PRO A 114 6.89 -24.41 -2.17
N GLU A 115 7.73 -24.40 -3.20
CA GLU A 115 7.35 -24.85 -4.53
C GLU A 115 6.87 -26.30 -4.44
N PRO A 116 5.70 -26.64 -5.02
CA PRO A 116 5.24 -28.02 -5.04
C PRO A 116 6.27 -28.87 -5.78
N SER A 117 6.70 -29.97 -5.16
CA SER A 117 7.61 -30.92 -5.79
C SER A 117 6.98 -31.43 -7.09
N VAL A 118 7.73 -31.36 -8.19
CA VAL A 118 7.37 -31.99 -9.47
C VAL A 118 7.58 -33.51 -9.45
N PHE A 119 8.17 -34.04 -8.39
CA PHE A 119 8.41 -35.46 -8.16
C PHE A 119 7.50 -36.02 -7.08
N GLU A 120 7.30 -37.34 -7.12
CA GLU A 120 6.60 -38.10 -6.09
C GLU A 120 7.22 -37.82 -4.71
N VAL A 121 6.38 -37.38 -3.78
CA VAL A 121 6.77 -37.04 -2.41
C VAL A 121 6.35 -38.20 -1.52
N ASP A 122 7.27 -38.68 -0.67
CA ASP A 122 6.89 -39.56 0.43
C ASP A 122 6.10 -38.74 1.45
N LEU A 123 4.77 -38.81 1.33
CA LEU A 123 3.82 -38.05 2.15
C LEU A 123 3.87 -38.49 3.61
N GLU A 124 4.12 -39.77 3.89
CA GLU A 124 4.20 -40.30 5.25
C GLU A 124 5.44 -39.76 5.97
N ALA A 125 6.60 -39.83 5.32
CA ALA A 125 7.84 -39.27 5.86
C ALA A 125 7.75 -37.75 6.03
N SER A 126 7.18 -37.05 5.04
CA SER A 126 7.02 -35.58 5.08
C SER A 126 6.07 -35.14 6.20
N TYR A 127 4.97 -35.87 6.42
CA TYR A 127 4.07 -35.60 7.54
C TYR A 127 4.72 -35.92 8.88
N ALA A 128 5.46 -37.03 8.99
CA ALA A 128 6.18 -37.38 10.21
C ALA A 128 7.25 -36.35 10.58
N GLU A 129 7.95 -35.77 9.60
CA GLU A 129 8.88 -34.66 9.81
C GLU A 129 8.13 -33.38 10.21
N PHE A 130 7.00 -33.08 9.56
CA PHE A 130 6.17 -31.93 9.92
C PHE A 130 5.66 -32.00 11.37
N CYS A 131 5.25 -33.18 11.84
CA CYS A 131 4.81 -33.39 13.22
C CYS A 131 5.93 -33.28 14.27
N GLN A 132 7.20 -33.26 13.87
CA GLN A 132 8.33 -33.02 14.78
C GLN A 132 8.57 -31.52 15.04
N LYS A 133 7.94 -30.65 14.27
CA LYS A 133 8.01 -29.19 14.47
C LYS A 133 7.35 -28.80 15.78
N SER A 134 7.83 -27.72 16.36
CA SER A 134 7.19 -27.09 17.52
C SER A 134 5.82 -26.50 17.15
N ASP A 135 4.93 -26.35 18.13
CA ASP A 135 3.64 -25.69 17.95
C ASP A 135 3.81 -24.29 17.37
N ASP A 136 4.86 -23.56 17.76
CA ASP A 136 5.16 -22.22 17.25
C ASP A 136 5.51 -22.25 15.74
N GLU A 137 6.30 -23.22 15.30
CA GLU A 137 6.62 -23.40 13.87
C GLU A 137 5.40 -23.80 13.05
N ILE A 138 4.53 -24.66 13.60
CA ILE A 138 3.27 -25.07 12.97
C ILE A 138 2.33 -23.86 12.86
N MET A 139 2.19 -23.06 13.93
CA MET A 139 1.35 -21.86 13.95
C MET A 139 1.87 -20.79 12.98
N ALA A 140 3.19 -20.57 12.92
CA ALA A 140 3.79 -19.66 11.96
C ALA A 140 3.51 -20.11 10.51
N ALA A 141 3.64 -21.41 10.21
CA ALA A 141 3.33 -21.96 8.90
C ALA A 141 1.84 -21.81 8.54
N LEU A 142 0.93 -22.07 9.49
CA LEU A 142 -0.51 -21.90 9.29
C LEU A 142 -0.88 -20.44 9.02
N VAL A 143 -0.40 -19.50 9.84
CA VAL A 143 -0.70 -18.07 9.71
C VAL A 143 -0.14 -17.53 8.40
N ALA A 144 1.13 -17.79 8.09
CA ALA A 144 1.72 -17.36 6.82
C ALA A 144 0.95 -17.91 5.61
N SER A 145 0.57 -19.19 5.65
CA SER A 145 -0.20 -19.82 4.58
C SER A 145 -1.60 -19.24 4.44
N ALA A 146 -2.31 -19.03 5.56
CA ALA A 146 -3.63 -18.42 5.54
C ALA A 146 -3.55 -16.99 4.99
N VAL A 147 -2.68 -16.14 5.54
CA VAL A 147 -2.60 -14.73 5.19
C VAL A 147 -2.21 -14.50 3.73
N ARG A 148 -1.30 -15.32 3.17
CA ARG A 148 -0.98 -15.32 1.73
C ARG A 148 -2.21 -15.55 0.85
N THR A 149 -3.20 -16.30 1.31
CA THR A 149 -4.39 -16.63 0.50
C THR A 149 -5.48 -15.57 0.53
N ILE A 150 -5.28 -14.45 1.24
CA ILE A 150 -6.20 -13.33 1.20
C ILE A 150 -6.26 -12.80 -0.23
N ALA A 151 -7.47 -12.79 -0.79
CA ALA A 151 -7.67 -12.55 -2.22
C ALA A 151 -7.27 -11.11 -2.61
N ALA A 152 -6.74 -10.94 -3.82
CA ALA A 152 -6.28 -9.63 -4.30
C ALA A 152 -7.43 -8.62 -4.50
N ASP A 153 -8.66 -9.09 -4.65
CA ASP A 153 -9.86 -8.25 -4.69
C ASP A 153 -10.41 -7.91 -3.29
N PHE A 154 -9.78 -8.42 -2.22
CA PHE A 154 -10.10 -8.05 -0.84
C PHE A 154 -9.72 -6.59 -0.61
N GLY A 155 -10.71 -5.70 -0.79
CA GLY A 155 -10.54 -4.24 -0.68
C GLY A 155 -10.88 -3.47 -1.96
N SER A 156 -11.07 -4.15 -3.09
CA SER A 156 -11.17 -3.51 -4.41
C SER A 156 -12.49 -2.76 -4.66
N ALA A 157 -13.62 -3.18 -4.04
CA ALA A 157 -14.90 -2.44 -4.09
C ALA A 157 -15.95 -2.93 -3.07
N GLY A 158 -16.95 -2.08 -2.80
CA GLY A 158 -18.16 -2.43 -2.05
C GLY A 158 -17.92 -2.77 -0.57
N TYR A 159 -18.75 -3.65 -0.01
CA TYR A 159 -18.70 -4.01 1.41
C TYR A 159 -17.37 -4.65 1.86
N ALA A 160 -16.60 -5.25 0.93
CA ALA A 160 -15.28 -5.81 1.22
C ALA A 160 -14.24 -4.70 1.51
N LYS A 161 -14.34 -3.54 0.86
CA LYS A 161 -13.52 -2.35 1.14
C LYS A 161 -13.73 -1.86 2.58
N GLY A 162 -14.98 -1.87 3.05
CA GLY A 162 -15.30 -1.51 4.44
C GLY A 162 -14.64 -2.44 5.46
N LEU A 163 -14.67 -3.76 5.23
CA LEU A 163 -14.01 -4.72 6.10
C LEU A 163 -12.48 -4.63 6.02
N PHE A 164 -11.91 -4.51 4.83
CA PHE A 164 -10.48 -4.30 4.63
C PHE A 164 -9.99 -3.07 5.41
N ASN A 165 -10.70 -1.94 5.27
CA ASN A 165 -10.38 -0.71 5.99
C ASN A 165 -10.50 -0.90 7.51
N ALA A 166 -11.59 -1.51 8.00
CA ALA A 166 -11.78 -1.72 9.44
C ALA A 166 -10.69 -2.60 10.06
N VAL A 167 -10.31 -3.70 9.39
CA VAL A 167 -9.23 -4.57 9.85
C VAL A 167 -7.87 -3.87 9.71
N GLY A 168 -7.64 -3.15 8.61
CA GLY A 168 -6.42 -2.38 8.37
C GLY A 168 -6.20 -1.33 9.45
N THR A 169 -7.26 -0.59 9.82
CA THR A 169 -7.24 0.35 10.94
C THR A 169 -6.95 -0.33 12.27
N ALA A 170 -7.63 -1.45 12.57
CA ALA A 170 -7.40 -2.20 13.81
C ALA A 170 -5.97 -2.75 13.92
N LEU A 171 -5.35 -3.04 12.78
CA LEU A 171 -3.97 -3.49 12.67
C LEU A 171 -2.96 -2.34 12.55
N SER A 172 -3.42 -1.11 12.40
CA SER A 172 -2.57 0.06 12.06
C SER A 172 -1.71 -0.20 10.83
N VAL A 173 -2.29 -0.78 9.78
CA VAL A 173 -1.58 -1.05 8.52
C VAL A 173 -1.17 0.28 7.89
N ASN A 174 0.13 0.46 7.70
CA ASN A 174 0.70 1.56 6.93
C ASN A 174 1.55 1.02 5.77
N PRO A 175 1.11 1.18 4.50
CA PRO A 175 1.92 0.77 3.35
C PRO A 175 3.30 1.42 3.30
N ARG A 176 3.48 2.59 3.93
CA ARG A 176 4.77 3.29 4.04
C ARG A 176 5.82 2.54 4.85
N ASP A 177 5.41 1.59 5.69
CA ASP A 177 6.33 0.71 6.43
C ASP A 177 7.11 -0.22 5.51
N ILE A 178 6.59 -0.49 4.31
CA ILE A 178 7.20 -1.38 3.33
C ILE A 178 7.50 -0.71 2.00
N TRP A 179 6.95 0.46 1.70
CA TRP A 179 7.05 1.06 0.38
C TRP A 179 7.38 2.54 0.43
N ARG A 180 8.28 2.97 -0.46
CA ARG A 180 8.56 4.38 -0.74
C ARG A 180 8.45 4.65 -2.24
N PRO A 181 7.85 5.78 -2.66
CA PRO A 181 7.74 6.14 -4.06
C PRO A 181 9.11 6.58 -4.59
N THR A 182 9.56 5.91 -5.63
CA THR A 182 10.78 6.20 -6.36
C THR A 182 10.43 6.68 -7.77
N LYS A 183 11.45 7.17 -8.47
CA LYS A 183 11.34 7.50 -9.89
C LYS A 183 10.95 6.28 -10.72
N ALA A 184 11.45 5.10 -10.38
CA ALA A 184 11.17 3.87 -11.11
C ALA A 184 9.74 3.37 -10.84
N ASN A 185 9.35 3.26 -9.56
CA ASN A 185 8.10 2.59 -9.21
C ASN A 185 6.85 3.48 -9.38
N PHE A 186 6.98 4.81 -9.26
CA PHE A 186 5.83 5.73 -9.22
C PHE A 186 6.09 7.06 -9.96
N TRP A 187 7.05 7.89 -9.52
CA TRP A 187 7.15 9.28 -10.00
C TRP A 187 7.43 9.40 -11.50
N GLY A 188 8.20 8.47 -12.08
CA GLY A 188 8.47 8.45 -13.52
C GLY A 188 7.23 8.10 -14.37
N ARG A 189 6.25 7.42 -13.76
CA ARG A 189 5.02 6.94 -14.41
C ARG A 189 3.91 8.00 -14.42
N MET A 190 3.97 8.98 -13.51
CA MET A 190 3.00 10.07 -13.45
C MET A 190 3.28 11.19 -14.47
N PRO A 191 2.26 11.95 -14.90
CA PRO A 191 2.47 13.16 -15.70
C PRO A 191 3.23 14.24 -14.92
N LYS A 192 3.94 15.11 -15.62
CA LYS A 192 4.75 16.16 -14.98
C LYS A 192 3.90 17.14 -14.14
N GLY A 193 2.73 17.54 -14.63
CA GLY A 193 1.82 18.44 -13.90
C GLY A 193 1.41 17.87 -12.53
N TYR A 194 1.11 16.56 -12.48
CA TYR A 194 0.83 15.88 -11.21
C TYR A 194 2.02 15.96 -10.23
N LEU A 195 3.25 15.83 -10.70
CA LEU A 195 4.44 15.97 -9.85
C LEU A 195 4.57 17.39 -9.30
N GLU A 196 4.30 18.40 -10.12
CA GLU A 196 4.34 19.82 -9.73
C GLU A 196 3.26 20.16 -8.69
N ASP A 197 2.04 19.66 -8.88
CA ASP A 197 0.93 19.85 -7.93
C ASP A 197 1.20 19.14 -6.62
N THR A 198 1.64 17.88 -6.68
CA THR A 198 1.97 17.08 -5.50
C THR A 198 3.13 17.70 -4.74
N PHE A 199 4.18 18.15 -5.43
CA PHE A 199 5.31 18.84 -4.80
C PHE A 199 4.87 20.07 -4.03
N ARG A 200 4.06 20.95 -4.65
CA ARG A 200 3.54 22.15 -3.96
C ARG A 200 2.72 21.80 -2.75
N THR A 201 1.86 20.81 -2.87
CA THR A 201 0.95 20.43 -1.78
C THR A 201 1.72 19.82 -0.61
N LEU A 202 2.66 18.92 -0.87
CA LEU A 202 3.48 18.28 0.16
C LEU A 202 4.43 19.26 0.85
N THR A 203 5.03 20.17 0.07
CA THR A 203 6.01 21.12 0.61
C THR A 203 5.36 22.37 1.21
N GLY A 204 4.09 22.64 0.90
CA GLY A 204 3.37 23.86 1.33
C GLY A 204 4.05 25.16 0.87
N LEU A 205 4.99 25.10 -0.07
CA LEU A 205 5.75 26.26 -0.53
C LEU A 205 4.91 27.14 -1.44
N ASP A 206 5.12 28.44 -1.32
CA ASP A 206 4.44 29.45 -2.14
C ASP A 206 4.72 29.22 -3.64
N GLU A 207 3.70 29.40 -4.48
CA GLU A 207 3.81 29.19 -5.94
C GLU A 207 4.86 30.10 -6.59
N ASP A 208 5.09 31.27 -6.00
CA ASP A 208 6.09 32.24 -6.44
C ASP A 208 7.49 32.00 -5.88
N SER A 209 7.68 31.03 -4.99
CA SER A 209 8.98 30.67 -4.44
C SER A 209 9.97 30.22 -5.52
N GLU A 210 11.26 30.53 -5.32
CA GLU A 210 12.30 30.13 -6.25
C GLU A 210 12.41 28.60 -6.36
N GLN A 211 12.15 27.88 -5.28
CA GLN A 211 12.15 26.43 -5.20
C GLN A 211 11.06 25.81 -6.08
N VAL A 212 9.81 26.28 -5.97
CA VAL A 212 8.69 25.79 -6.79
C VAL A 212 8.92 26.13 -8.26
N LYS A 213 9.37 27.34 -8.58
CA LYS A 213 9.72 27.76 -9.95
C LYS A 213 10.86 26.92 -10.54
N ALA A 214 11.91 26.65 -9.76
CA ALA A 214 13.04 25.83 -10.20
C ALA A 214 12.61 24.38 -10.45
N PHE A 215 11.80 23.81 -9.56
CA PHE A 215 11.22 22.48 -9.72
C PHE A 215 10.38 22.38 -10.99
N ALA A 216 9.43 23.31 -11.19
CA ALA A 216 8.57 23.33 -12.37
C ALA A 216 9.35 23.56 -13.69
N LYS A 217 10.51 24.22 -13.66
CA LYS A 217 11.35 24.40 -14.86
C LYS A 217 12.11 23.13 -15.26
N GLY A 218 12.27 22.17 -14.35
CA GLY A 218 12.99 20.92 -14.59
C GLY A 218 12.37 20.08 -15.72
N LYS A 219 13.17 19.20 -16.34
CA LYS A 219 12.62 18.18 -17.26
C LYS A 219 11.90 17.10 -16.44
N LYS A 220 10.91 16.43 -17.02
CA LYS A 220 10.11 15.38 -16.33
C LYS A 220 10.97 14.40 -15.53
N GLY A 221 12.06 13.90 -16.12
CA GLY A 221 12.94 12.94 -15.46
C GLY A 221 13.71 13.49 -14.25
N ASP A 222 14.00 14.79 -14.23
CA ASP A 222 14.70 15.48 -13.14
C ASP A 222 13.72 15.84 -12.01
N VAL A 223 12.50 16.25 -12.39
CA VAL A 223 11.37 16.49 -11.49
C VAL A 223 11.01 15.21 -10.75
N ALA A 224 10.88 14.08 -11.46
CA ALA A 224 10.61 12.78 -10.84
C ALA A 224 11.74 12.32 -9.90
N ALA A 225 13.01 12.59 -10.23
CA ALA A 225 14.13 12.30 -9.34
C ALA A 225 14.12 13.21 -8.10
N SER A 226 13.69 14.47 -8.25
CA SER A 226 13.55 15.40 -7.13
C SER A 226 12.40 14.99 -6.20
N MET A 227 11.31 14.45 -6.74
CA MET A 227 10.26 13.82 -5.93
C MET A 227 10.78 12.62 -5.16
N GLU A 228 11.57 11.74 -5.76
CA GLU A 228 12.19 10.63 -5.00
C GLU A 228 13.07 11.14 -3.85
N LYS A 229 13.88 12.17 -4.08
CA LYS A 229 14.69 12.80 -3.02
C LYS A 229 13.84 13.40 -1.91
N LEU A 230 12.70 14.01 -2.24
CA LEU A 230 11.77 14.55 -1.23
C LEU A 230 11.38 13.50 -0.18
N PHE A 231 11.31 12.22 -0.55
CA PHE A 231 10.91 11.11 0.32
C PHE A 231 12.06 10.29 0.91
N SER A 232 13.31 10.59 0.54
CA SER A 232 14.49 9.75 0.86
C SER A 232 15.73 10.53 1.35
N ASP A 233 15.80 11.83 1.11
CA ASP A 233 16.99 12.64 1.33
C ASP A 233 16.69 13.79 2.32
N ALA A 234 17.17 13.65 3.55
CA ALA A 234 16.99 14.64 4.60
C ALA A 234 17.71 15.97 4.30
N ASP A 235 18.86 15.94 3.62
CA ASP A 235 19.58 17.16 3.24
C ASP A 235 18.78 17.94 2.19
N PHE A 236 18.10 17.23 1.28
CA PHE A 236 17.19 17.83 0.32
C PHE A 236 15.97 18.48 1.00
N GLN A 237 15.39 17.83 2.02
CA GLN A 237 14.28 18.40 2.80
C GLN A 237 14.71 19.65 3.58
N ILE A 238 15.92 19.64 4.18
CA ILE A 238 16.51 20.79 4.86
C ILE A 238 16.76 21.94 3.88
N LEU A 239 17.27 21.64 2.67
CA LEU A 239 17.51 22.64 1.62
C LEU A 239 16.20 23.32 1.18
N LEU A 240 15.10 22.58 1.16
CA LEU A 240 13.76 23.12 0.88
C LEU A 240 13.15 23.90 2.06
N GLY A 241 13.77 23.84 3.25
CA GLY A 241 13.30 24.52 4.44
C GLY A 241 12.02 23.92 5.03
N LEU A 242 11.83 22.61 4.87
CA LEU A 242 10.61 21.94 5.32
C LEU A 242 10.51 21.88 6.84
N THR A 243 9.30 22.09 7.37
CA THR A 243 9.01 21.95 8.79
C THR A 243 8.85 20.46 9.17
N PRO A 244 8.99 20.10 10.46
CA PRO A 244 8.73 18.74 10.92
C PRO A 244 7.32 18.24 10.54
N GLU A 245 6.32 19.11 10.58
CA GLU A 245 4.94 18.78 10.20
C GLU A 245 4.83 18.45 8.70
N GLN A 246 5.57 19.17 7.84
CA GLN A 246 5.60 18.88 6.41
C GLN A 246 6.32 17.56 6.10
N ILE A 247 7.39 17.26 6.84
CA ILE A 247 8.10 15.98 6.74
C ILE A 247 7.17 14.83 7.19
N ASP A 248 6.40 15.00 8.26
CA ASP A 248 5.43 14.00 8.71
C ASP A 248 4.33 13.75 7.66
N VAL A 249 3.83 14.80 7.00
CA VAL A 249 2.91 14.67 5.86
C VAL A 249 3.57 13.85 4.74
N ILE A 250 4.83 14.13 4.38
CA ILE A 250 5.57 13.40 3.35
C ILE A 250 5.77 11.92 3.75
N ASP A 251 6.12 11.65 5.00
CA ASP A 251 6.38 10.29 5.47
C ASP A 251 5.11 9.42 5.48
N ASN A 252 3.95 10.03 5.73
CA ASN A 252 2.64 9.37 5.73
C ASN A 252 1.91 9.43 4.37
N TRP A 253 2.44 10.17 3.39
CA TRP A 253 1.77 10.35 2.11
C TRP A 253 1.74 9.07 1.27
N MET A 254 0.56 8.75 0.75
CA MET A 254 0.31 7.69 -0.23
C MET A 254 -0.47 8.27 -1.43
N PRO A 255 -0.30 7.73 -2.64
CA PRO A 255 -1.13 8.10 -3.78
C PRO A 255 -2.55 7.56 -3.65
N ALA A 256 -3.51 8.32 -4.17
CA ALA A 256 -4.93 8.02 -4.06
C ALA A 256 -5.35 6.73 -4.76
N PRO A 257 -6.20 5.92 -4.11
CA PRO A 257 -6.94 4.87 -4.80
C PRO A 257 -8.14 5.40 -5.60
N GLU A 258 -8.42 6.71 -5.61
CA GLU A 258 -9.58 7.29 -6.33
C GLU A 258 -9.28 7.66 -7.80
N ASP A 259 -8.10 7.32 -8.31
CA ASP A 259 -7.76 7.36 -9.74
C ASP A 259 -8.26 6.13 -10.53
N HIS A 260 -9.17 5.33 -9.95
CA HIS A 260 -9.71 4.08 -10.49
C HIS A 260 -11.06 4.23 -11.19
#